data_AF-A0A661PIW0-F1
#
_entry.id   AF-A0A661PIW0-F1
#
_cell.length_a   1.000
_cell.length_b   1.000
_cell.length_c   1.000
_cell.angle_alpha   90.00
_cell.angle_beta   90.00
_cell.angle_gamma   90.00
#
_symmetry.space_group_name_H-M   'P 1'
#
loop_
_entity.id
_entity.type
_entity.pdbx_description
1 polymer ?
#
loop_
_entity_poly.entity_id
_entity_poly.type
_entity_poly.pdbx_seq_one_letter_code
_entity_poly.pdbx_strand_id
1 'polypeptide(L)'
;MNHPTTASNQSKTLRKLLDQGAGREEIAAFMNELSPGERVDQALSITGGRVAKLFRAVEGGPLLTLQHFVPDDVATSRTIIFEGRNSLPMFTRFQKRFARLESGQVIGYNHQTMAFATGPGFFVVKEGRPDASLLKELYLDYTDVPKEVPSGWPRFHSNAAGLSLLVYANMKDYMRQVATNVYIGAAYKRGKGQNQYFILARQGD
;
A
#
# COMPACT_ATOMS: atom_id res chain seq x y z
N MET A 1 46.31 -11.87 -8.44
CA MET A 1 45.33 -11.03 -9.17
C MET A 1 44.33 -10.54 -8.16
N ASN A 2 44.36 -9.24 -7.87
CA ASN A 2 43.50 -8.63 -6.85
C ASN A 2 42.12 -8.38 -7.47
N HIS A 3 41.10 -9.05 -6.95
CA HIS A 3 39.72 -8.60 -7.17
C HIS A 3 39.51 -7.31 -6.38
N PRO A 4 39.05 -6.21 -7.01
CA PRO A 4 38.60 -5.06 -6.26
C PRO A 4 37.31 -5.44 -5.53
N THR A 5 37.40 -5.47 -4.22
CA THR A 5 36.29 -5.59 -3.27
C THR A 5 35.28 -4.47 -3.53
N THR A 6 34.04 -4.83 -3.88
CA THR A 6 32.90 -3.92 -4.01
C THR A 6 32.46 -3.38 -2.64
N ALA A 7 33.30 -2.55 -2.02
CA ALA A 7 32.99 -1.84 -0.79
C ALA A 7 32.46 -0.45 -1.12
N SER A 8 31.17 -0.33 -1.49
CA SER A 8 30.50 1.00 -1.44
C SER A 8 28.99 1.02 -1.18
N ASN A 9 28.26 -0.12 -1.26
CA ASN A 9 26.80 -0.07 -1.18
C ASN A 9 26.18 -0.29 0.21
N GLN A 10 26.98 -0.52 1.26
CA GLN A 10 26.51 -0.80 2.63
C GLN A 10 25.87 0.40 3.36
N SER A 11 25.77 1.59 2.72
CA SER A 11 25.32 2.81 3.40
C SER A 11 24.02 3.43 2.87
N LYS A 12 23.54 3.05 1.69
CA LYS A 12 22.35 3.64 1.05
C LYS A 12 21.08 2.98 1.59
N THR A 13 20.15 3.80 2.09
CA THR A 13 18.85 3.33 2.60
C THR A 13 17.77 4.28 2.10
N LEU A 14 16.53 3.79 1.98
CA LEU A 14 15.39 4.61 1.58
C LEU A 14 15.22 5.80 2.54
N ARG A 15 15.46 5.57 3.84
CA ARG A 15 15.41 6.62 4.86
C ARG A 15 16.42 7.74 4.58
N LYS A 16 17.68 7.39 4.30
CA LYS A 16 18.72 8.39 4.03
C LYS A 16 18.45 9.16 2.74
N LEU A 17 18.05 8.47 1.68
CA LEU A 17 17.67 9.12 0.41
C LEU A 17 16.56 10.14 0.63
N LEU A 18 15.52 9.72 1.35
CA LEU A 18 14.42 10.61 1.66
C LEU A 18 14.86 11.79 2.53
N ASP A 19 15.70 11.58 3.53
CA ASP A 19 16.23 12.64 4.39
C ASP A 19 17.07 13.65 3.60
N GLN A 20 17.82 13.18 2.61
CA GLN A 20 18.63 13.99 1.67
C GLN A 20 17.81 14.66 0.56
N GLY A 21 16.50 14.39 0.48
CA GLY A 21 15.61 15.01 -0.51
C GLY A 21 15.66 14.37 -1.89
N ALA A 22 16.06 13.10 -1.98
CA ALA A 22 16.02 12.32 -3.22
C ALA A 22 14.64 12.40 -3.88
N GLY A 23 14.64 12.58 -5.20
CA GLY A 23 13.43 12.59 -6.02
C GLY A 23 12.91 11.19 -6.32
N ARG A 24 11.70 11.12 -6.90
CA ARG A 24 11.02 9.89 -7.30
C ARG A 24 11.91 8.89 -8.03
N GLU A 25 12.64 9.34 -9.04
CA GLU A 25 13.43 8.47 -9.93
C GLU A 25 14.61 7.82 -9.19
N GLU A 26 15.29 8.59 -8.35
CA GLU A 26 16.38 8.06 -7.53
C GLU A 26 15.86 7.07 -6.47
N ILE A 27 14.73 7.38 -5.84
CA ILE A 27 14.05 6.47 -4.89
C ILE A 27 13.67 5.16 -5.59
N ALA A 28 13.03 5.24 -6.75
CA ALA A 28 12.59 4.08 -7.50
C ALA A 28 13.78 3.23 -7.98
N ALA A 29 14.84 3.87 -8.51
CA ALA A 29 16.05 3.18 -8.95
C ALA A 29 16.70 2.38 -7.82
N PHE A 30 16.92 3.02 -6.66
CA PHE A 30 17.47 2.34 -5.49
C PHE A 30 16.60 1.16 -5.05
N MET A 31 15.28 1.35 -4.90
CA MET A 31 14.40 0.29 -4.44
C MET A 31 14.29 -0.86 -5.45
N ASN A 32 14.36 -0.57 -6.75
CA ASN A 32 14.27 -1.59 -7.80
C ASN A 32 15.52 -2.49 -7.88
N GLU A 33 16.68 -2.04 -7.40
CA GLU A 33 17.90 -2.86 -7.30
C GLU A 33 17.86 -3.88 -6.15
N LEU A 34 16.95 -3.70 -5.19
CA LEU A 34 16.82 -4.56 -4.02
C LEU A 34 16.02 -5.83 -4.32
N SER A 35 16.34 -6.91 -3.61
CA SER A 35 15.50 -8.10 -3.56
C SER A 35 14.12 -7.80 -2.93
N PRO A 36 13.10 -8.64 -3.15
CA PRO A 36 11.76 -8.42 -2.58
C PRO A 36 11.77 -8.28 -1.05
N GLY A 37 12.56 -9.10 -0.36
CA GLY A 37 12.71 -9.02 1.10
C GLY A 37 13.32 -7.69 1.55
N GLU A 38 14.39 -7.26 0.89
CA GLU A 38 15.04 -5.98 1.19
C GLU A 38 14.13 -4.77 0.90
N ARG A 39 13.29 -4.83 -0.15
CA ARG A 39 12.27 -3.80 -0.41
C ARG A 39 11.27 -3.70 0.73
N VAL A 40 10.81 -4.85 1.25
CA VAL A 40 9.95 -4.90 2.43
C VAL A 40 10.64 -4.27 3.63
N ASP A 41 11.88 -4.65 3.92
CA ASP A 41 12.63 -4.10 5.06
C ASP A 41 12.84 -2.57 4.94
N GLN A 42 13.23 -2.09 3.77
CA GLN A 42 13.38 -0.66 3.51
C GLN A 42 12.04 0.08 3.66
N ALA A 43 10.95 -0.46 3.11
CA ALA A 43 9.63 0.14 3.22
C ALA A 43 9.18 0.26 4.67
N LEU A 44 9.32 -0.82 5.46
CA LEU A 44 8.90 -0.85 6.86
C LEU A 44 9.80 -0.01 7.79
N SER A 45 11.00 0.36 7.33
CA SER A 45 11.89 1.30 8.01
C SER A 45 11.41 2.75 7.94
N ILE A 46 10.47 3.11 7.06
CA ILE A 46 9.94 4.47 6.93
C ILE A 46 8.82 4.70 7.95
N THR A 47 9.02 5.65 8.86
CA THR A 47 8.12 5.86 10.01
C THR A 47 7.74 7.33 10.21
N GLY A 48 6.58 7.57 10.85
CA GLY A 48 6.15 8.92 11.23
C GLY A 48 6.05 9.88 10.04
N GLY A 49 6.55 11.11 10.22
CA GLY A 49 6.50 12.15 9.18
C GLY A 49 7.23 11.80 7.87
N ARG A 50 8.14 10.81 7.89
CA ARG A 50 8.81 10.34 6.66
C ARG A 50 7.85 9.64 5.71
N VAL A 51 6.80 8.98 6.19
CA VAL A 51 5.81 8.36 5.30
C VAL A 51 5.10 9.47 4.50
N ALA A 52 4.71 10.56 5.16
CA ALA A 52 4.14 11.73 4.49
C ALA A 52 5.13 12.39 3.51
N LYS A 53 6.41 12.49 3.88
CA LYS A 53 7.47 13.03 3.01
C LYS A 53 7.65 12.16 1.75
N LEU A 54 7.64 10.85 1.89
CA LEU A 54 7.73 9.92 0.77
C LEU A 54 6.52 10.03 -0.16
N PHE A 55 5.30 10.18 0.38
CA PHE A 55 4.08 10.34 -0.43
C PHE A 55 4.15 11.57 -1.35
N ARG A 56 4.73 12.67 -0.85
CA ARG A 56 4.99 13.87 -1.65
C ARG A 56 6.13 13.68 -2.65
N ALA A 57 7.22 13.01 -2.25
CA ALA A 57 8.39 12.80 -3.09
C ALA A 57 8.09 11.98 -4.37
N VAL A 58 7.04 11.15 -4.34
CA VAL A 58 6.63 10.30 -5.48
C VAL A 58 5.43 10.84 -6.26
N GLU A 59 5.01 12.08 -6.00
CA GLU A 59 3.94 12.74 -6.74
C GLU A 59 4.21 12.79 -8.25
N GLY A 60 3.14 12.72 -9.05
CA GLY A 60 3.23 12.73 -10.52
C GLY A 60 3.86 11.45 -11.12
N GLY A 61 4.02 10.40 -10.32
CA GLY A 61 4.43 9.06 -10.75
C GLY A 61 3.50 8.40 -11.78
N PRO A 62 3.91 7.25 -12.33
CA PRO A 62 3.06 6.45 -13.21
C PRO A 62 1.72 6.12 -12.55
N LEU A 63 0.66 6.07 -13.36
CA LEU A 63 -0.66 5.66 -12.88
C LEU A 63 -0.67 4.16 -12.57
N LEU A 64 -1.22 3.82 -11.41
CA LEU A 64 -1.42 2.43 -11.00
C LEU A 64 -2.66 1.83 -11.66
N THR A 65 -2.58 0.54 -11.93
CA THR A 65 -3.66 -0.32 -12.42
C THR A 65 -3.91 -1.47 -11.44
N LEU A 66 -4.99 -2.23 -11.64
CA LEU A 66 -5.29 -3.40 -10.79
C LEU A 66 -4.16 -4.45 -10.77
N GLN A 67 -3.43 -4.60 -11.88
CA GLN A 67 -2.30 -5.54 -12.02
C GLN A 67 -1.15 -5.26 -11.05
N HIS A 68 -0.99 -4.02 -10.60
CA HIS A 68 0.03 -3.66 -9.62
C HIS A 68 -0.23 -4.29 -8.24
N PHE A 69 -1.49 -4.58 -7.91
CA PHE A 69 -1.88 -5.19 -6.63
C PHE A 69 -2.11 -6.69 -6.76
N VAL A 70 -2.70 -7.13 -7.87
CA VAL A 70 -2.90 -8.54 -8.18
C VAL A 70 -2.64 -8.74 -9.68
N PRO A 71 -1.45 -9.24 -10.06
CA PRO A 71 -1.13 -9.53 -11.47
C PRO A 71 -2.16 -10.47 -12.13
N ASP A 72 -2.28 -10.41 -13.45
CA ASP A 72 -3.29 -11.18 -14.19
C ASP A 72 -2.97 -12.68 -14.32
N ASP A 73 -1.71 -13.07 -14.10
CA ASP A 73 -1.27 -14.47 -14.06
C ASP A 73 -1.49 -15.13 -12.68
N VAL A 74 -1.87 -14.35 -11.67
CA VAL A 74 -2.24 -14.87 -10.35
C VAL A 74 -3.66 -15.44 -10.42
N ALA A 75 -3.79 -16.72 -10.04
CA ALA A 75 -5.08 -17.40 -9.98
C ALA A 75 -6.11 -16.62 -9.14
N THR A 76 -7.38 -16.68 -9.54
CA THR A 76 -8.47 -16.07 -8.78
C THR A 76 -8.51 -16.60 -7.35
N SER A 77 -8.96 -15.76 -6.41
CA SER A 77 -8.98 -16.03 -4.97
C SER A 77 -7.61 -16.29 -4.31
N ARG A 78 -6.51 -16.28 -5.07
CA ARG A 78 -5.16 -16.35 -4.49
C ARG A 78 -4.87 -15.05 -3.75
N THR A 79 -4.43 -15.21 -2.50
CA THR A 79 -4.09 -14.08 -1.64
C THR A 79 -2.68 -13.57 -1.91
N ILE A 80 -2.56 -12.29 -2.20
CA ILE A 80 -1.31 -11.52 -2.25
C ILE A 80 -1.19 -10.70 -0.97
N ILE A 81 -0.02 -10.77 -0.31
CA ILE A 81 0.22 -10.12 0.97
C ILE A 81 1.15 -8.93 0.78
N PHE A 82 0.74 -7.79 1.31
CA PHE A 82 1.56 -6.60 1.43
C PHE A 82 1.82 -6.29 2.90
N GLU A 83 3.09 -6.19 3.26
CA GLU A 83 3.52 -5.67 4.56
C GLU A 83 3.41 -4.14 4.55
N GLY A 84 2.88 -3.60 5.64
CA GLY A 84 2.50 -2.21 5.75
C GLY A 84 3.08 -1.50 6.96
N ARG A 85 3.38 -0.21 6.78
CA ARG A 85 3.78 0.71 7.85
C ARG A 85 3.01 2.03 7.74
N ASN A 86 2.31 2.44 8.79
CA ASN A 86 1.58 3.72 8.81
C ASN A 86 2.36 4.84 9.53
N SER A 87 1.92 6.08 9.32
CA SER A 87 2.48 7.29 9.94
C SER A 87 1.97 7.56 11.35
N LEU A 88 1.07 6.73 11.90
CA LEU A 88 0.45 6.91 13.21
C LEU A 88 1.44 6.57 14.33
N PRO A 89 1.22 7.04 15.57
CA PRO A 89 2.11 6.72 16.69
C PRO A 89 1.91 5.30 17.26
N MET A 90 0.76 4.65 17.01
CA MET A 90 0.43 3.31 17.53
C MET A 90 -0.13 2.41 16.43
N PHE A 91 -0.06 1.09 16.64
CA PHE A 91 -0.50 0.07 15.67
C PHE A 91 0.12 0.30 14.29
N THR A 92 1.42 0.51 14.28
CA THR A 92 2.15 1.04 13.13
C THR A 92 2.41 0.03 12.03
N ARG A 93 2.45 -1.27 12.35
CA ARG A 93 2.62 -2.36 11.38
C ARG A 93 1.28 -3.04 11.14
N PHE A 94 1.05 -3.40 9.90
CA PHE A 94 -0.15 -4.12 9.47
C PHE A 94 0.15 -4.85 8.17
N GLN A 95 -0.75 -5.72 7.74
CA GLN A 95 -0.77 -6.25 6.39
C GLN A 95 -2.02 -5.77 5.67
N LYS A 96 -1.92 -5.58 4.35
CA LYS A 96 -3.09 -5.63 3.48
C LYS A 96 -3.01 -6.89 2.64
N ARG A 97 -4.11 -7.60 2.55
CA ARG A 97 -4.21 -8.83 1.78
C ARG A 97 -5.19 -8.62 0.64
N PHE A 98 -4.77 -8.93 -0.57
CA PHE A 98 -5.49 -8.67 -1.80
C PHE A 98 -5.80 -9.99 -2.50
N ALA A 99 -6.90 -10.02 -3.25
CA ALA A 99 -7.23 -11.11 -4.14
C ALA A 99 -8.06 -10.59 -5.31
N ARG A 100 -7.94 -11.24 -6.46
CA ARG A 100 -8.83 -11.06 -7.60
C ARG A 100 -9.94 -12.10 -7.53
N LEU A 101 -11.18 -11.64 -7.57
CA LEU A 101 -12.37 -12.47 -7.58
C LEU A 101 -12.62 -13.06 -8.97
N GLU A 102 -13.48 -14.08 -9.08
CA GLU A 102 -13.86 -14.66 -10.38
C GLU A 102 -14.56 -13.62 -11.28
N SER A 103 -15.29 -12.70 -10.66
CA SER A 103 -15.88 -11.54 -11.33
C SER A 103 -14.86 -10.54 -11.90
N GLY A 104 -13.56 -10.73 -11.66
CA GLY A 104 -12.48 -9.82 -12.06
C GLY A 104 -12.23 -8.66 -11.07
N GLN A 105 -13.14 -8.43 -10.12
CA GLN A 105 -13.01 -7.41 -9.08
C GLN A 105 -11.79 -7.72 -8.18
N VAL A 106 -10.93 -6.72 -7.94
CA VAL A 106 -9.85 -6.83 -6.95
C VAL A 106 -10.34 -6.27 -5.62
N ILE A 107 -10.23 -7.08 -4.57
CA ILE A 107 -10.64 -6.74 -3.21
C ILE A 107 -9.49 -6.93 -2.25
N GLY A 108 -9.62 -6.38 -1.04
CA GLY A 108 -8.71 -6.69 0.04
C GLY A 108 -9.28 -6.40 1.41
N TYR A 109 -8.48 -6.73 2.43
CA TYR A 109 -8.75 -6.39 3.82
C TYR A 109 -7.47 -6.07 4.57
N ASN A 110 -7.61 -5.39 5.71
CA ASN A 110 -6.52 -5.11 6.64
C ASN A 110 -6.37 -6.26 7.64
N HIS A 111 -5.16 -6.82 7.72
CA HIS A 111 -4.82 -7.87 8.67
C HIS A 111 -3.87 -7.32 9.73
N GLN A 112 -4.31 -7.31 10.99
CA GLN A 112 -3.55 -6.81 12.13
C GLN A 112 -3.95 -7.53 13.41
N THR A 113 -3.08 -7.52 14.42
CA THR A 113 -3.27 -8.21 15.71
C THR A 113 -4.56 -7.81 16.43
N MET A 114 -5.00 -6.56 16.27
CA MET A 114 -6.23 -6.03 16.88
C MET A 114 -7.44 -6.02 15.94
N ALA A 115 -7.42 -6.78 14.83
CA ALA A 115 -8.51 -6.80 13.85
C ALA A 115 -9.85 -7.24 14.45
N PHE A 116 -9.85 -7.98 15.57
CA PHE A 116 -11.07 -8.34 16.28
C PHE A 116 -11.82 -7.11 16.85
N ALA A 117 -11.10 -6.03 17.19
CA ALA A 117 -11.68 -4.83 17.78
C ALA A 117 -12.05 -3.77 16.73
N THR A 118 -11.23 -3.63 15.68
CA THR A 118 -11.45 -2.62 14.62
C THR A 118 -12.27 -3.13 13.44
N GLY A 119 -12.50 -4.43 13.37
CA GLY A 119 -12.93 -5.12 12.16
C GLY A 119 -11.79 -5.28 11.14
N PRO A 120 -11.98 -6.13 10.12
CA PRO A 120 -10.99 -6.41 9.09
C PRO A 120 -10.82 -5.27 8.07
N GLY A 121 -11.75 -4.31 8.01
CA GLY A 121 -11.67 -3.16 7.10
C GLY A 121 -11.54 -3.59 5.64
N PHE A 122 -12.55 -4.27 5.11
CA PHE A 122 -12.60 -4.66 3.71
C PHE A 122 -12.64 -3.43 2.79
N PHE A 123 -12.03 -3.56 1.61
CA PHE A 123 -12.03 -2.54 0.58
C PHE A 123 -12.06 -3.16 -0.82
N VAL A 124 -12.55 -2.39 -1.78
CA VAL A 124 -12.49 -2.71 -3.21
C VAL A 124 -11.44 -1.81 -3.87
N VAL A 125 -10.58 -2.36 -4.72
CA VAL A 125 -9.61 -1.58 -5.49
C VAL A 125 -10.30 -0.96 -6.70
N LYS A 126 -10.21 0.36 -6.84
CA LYS A 126 -10.83 1.12 -7.92
C LYS A 126 -9.76 1.85 -8.71
N GLU A 127 -9.75 1.66 -10.02
CA GLU A 127 -8.87 2.42 -10.90
C GLU A 127 -9.20 3.92 -10.84
N GLY A 128 -8.16 4.72 -11.06
CA GLY A 128 -8.32 6.15 -11.26
C GLY A 128 -9.11 6.44 -12.53
N ARG A 129 -9.73 7.61 -12.59
CA ARG A 129 -10.32 8.21 -13.78
C ARG A 129 -9.41 9.38 -14.17
N PRO A 130 -8.55 9.23 -15.19
CA PRO A 130 -7.56 10.25 -15.57
C PRO A 130 -8.17 11.65 -15.80
N ASP A 131 -9.41 11.67 -16.31
CA ASP A 131 -10.14 12.91 -16.63
C ASP A 131 -10.86 13.53 -15.42
N ALA A 132 -10.91 12.84 -14.28
CA ALA A 132 -11.56 13.34 -13.08
C ALA A 132 -10.57 14.12 -12.20
N SER A 133 -10.85 15.41 -11.96
CA SER A 133 -10.01 16.28 -11.12
C SER A 133 -9.72 15.74 -9.70
N LEU A 134 -10.62 14.92 -9.14
CA LEU A 134 -10.55 14.37 -7.79
C LEU A 134 -10.25 12.86 -7.71
N LEU A 135 -10.22 12.14 -8.84
CA LEU A 135 -10.09 10.68 -8.87
C LEU A 135 -9.01 10.19 -9.84
N LYS A 136 -7.93 10.95 -10.06
CA LYS A 136 -6.90 10.59 -11.04
C LYS A 136 -6.13 9.32 -10.68
N GLU A 137 -5.93 9.08 -9.39
CA GLU A 137 -5.13 7.97 -8.87
C GLU A 137 -6.04 6.77 -8.52
N LEU A 138 -5.51 5.55 -8.66
CA LEU A 138 -6.13 4.34 -8.13
C LEU A 138 -6.32 4.47 -6.62
N TYR A 139 -7.44 3.98 -6.09
CA TYR A 139 -7.76 4.08 -4.68
C TYR A 139 -8.37 2.80 -4.11
N LEU A 140 -8.19 2.60 -2.80
CA LEU A 140 -8.87 1.57 -2.03
C LEU A 140 -10.18 2.17 -1.49
N ASP A 141 -11.33 1.66 -1.93
CA ASP A 141 -12.64 2.15 -1.51
C ASP A 141 -13.21 1.27 -0.39
N TYR A 142 -13.34 1.84 0.81
CA TYR A 142 -13.91 1.17 1.98
C TYR A 142 -15.43 1.30 2.07
N THR A 143 -16.04 2.05 1.15
CA THR A 143 -17.50 2.24 1.09
C THR A 143 -18.19 1.24 0.19
N ASP A 144 -17.45 0.64 -0.74
CA ASP A 144 -17.97 -0.39 -1.63
C ASP A 144 -18.00 -1.76 -0.94
N VAL A 145 -19.00 -2.56 -1.28
CA VAL A 145 -19.22 -3.88 -0.68
C VAL A 145 -18.75 -4.94 -1.68
N PRO A 146 -17.77 -5.79 -1.32
CA PRO A 146 -17.37 -6.89 -2.20
C PRO A 146 -18.54 -7.87 -2.36
N LYS A 147 -18.75 -8.35 -3.59
CA LYS A 147 -19.86 -9.27 -3.89
C LYS A 147 -19.69 -10.65 -3.25
N GLU A 148 -18.45 -11.03 -3.02
CA GLU A 148 -18.02 -12.31 -2.46
C GLU A 148 -16.68 -12.14 -1.73
N VAL A 149 -16.32 -13.12 -0.91
CA VAL A 149 -15.08 -13.13 -0.14
C VAL A 149 -14.37 -14.46 -0.36
N PRO A 150 -13.06 -14.49 -0.68
CA PRO A 150 -12.29 -15.71 -0.85
C PRO A 150 -12.38 -16.64 0.36
N SER A 151 -12.34 -17.95 0.10
CA SER A 151 -12.29 -18.95 1.17
C SER A 151 -11.09 -18.72 2.10
N GLY A 152 -11.31 -18.86 3.41
CA GLY A 152 -10.28 -18.66 4.44
C GLY A 152 -10.01 -17.20 4.83
N TRP A 153 -10.64 -16.22 4.18
CA TRP A 153 -10.62 -14.83 4.65
C TRP A 153 -11.60 -14.61 5.82
N PRO A 154 -11.40 -13.56 6.64
CA PRO A 154 -12.37 -13.21 7.67
C PRO A 154 -13.76 -13.00 7.08
N ARG A 155 -14.81 -13.28 7.87
CA ARG A 155 -16.18 -12.98 7.46
C ARG A 155 -16.29 -11.49 7.11
N PHE A 156 -17.01 -11.18 6.03
CA PHE A 156 -17.27 -9.80 5.67
C PHE A 156 -18.06 -9.10 6.79
N HIS A 157 -17.57 -7.92 7.18
CA HIS A 157 -18.29 -6.98 8.03
C HIS A 157 -18.33 -5.64 7.32
N SER A 158 -19.53 -5.09 7.14
CA SER A 158 -19.69 -3.76 6.57
C SER A 158 -18.96 -2.73 7.43
N ASN A 159 -18.22 -1.84 6.79
CA ASN A 159 -17.58 -0.71 7.45
C ASN A 159 -18.59 0.36 7.89
N ALA A 160 -19.89 0.22 7.58
CA ALA A 160 -20.94 1.18 7.91
C ALA A 160 -21.63 0.94 9.27
N ALA A 161 -21.15 -0.01 10.09
CA ALA A 161 -21.72 -0.31 11.39
C ALA A 161 -20.64 -0.61 12.45
N GLY A 162 -20.98 -0.43 13.73
CA GLY A 162 -20.07 -0.70 14.85
C GLY A 162 -18.82 0.19 14.89
N LEU A 163 -17.74 -0.29 15.51
CA LEU A 163 -16.47 0.44 15.61
C LEU A 163 -15.81 0.67 14.23
N SER A 164 -16.08 -0.20 13.24
CA SER A 164 -15.63 -0.04 11.86
C SER A 164 -16.12 1.26 11.21
N LEU A 165 -17.27 1.79 11.66
CA LEU A 165 -17.79 3.08 11.20
C LEU A 165 -16.82 4.24 11.51
N LEU A 166 -16.22 4.21 12.70
CA LEU A 166 -15.29 5.26 13.13
C LEU A 166 -13.97 5.17 12.37
N VAL A 167 -13.52 3.96 12.05
CA VAL A 167 -12.22 3.72 11.42
C VAL A 167 -12.29 3.85 9.89
N TYR A 168 -13.22 3.15 9.24
CA TYR A 168 -13.19 2.93 7.78
C TYR A 168 -14.33 3.59 7.00
N ALA A 169 -15.43 3.99 7.66
CA ALA A 169 -16.56 4.51 6.89
C ALA A 169 -16.23 5.80 6.16
N ASN A 170 -16.67 5.88 4.90
CA ASN A 170 -16.42 7.00 3.99
C ASN A 170 -14.94 7.23 3.70
N MET A 171 -14.09 6.22 3.91
CA MET A 171 -12.66 6.31 3.68
C MET A 171 -12.29 5.84 2.27
N LYS A 172 -11.34 6.55 1.66
CA LYS A 172 -10.67 6.17 0.43
C LYS A 172 -9.18 6.38 0.63
N ASP A 173 -8.38 5.36 0.31
CA ASP A 173 -6.92 5.50 0.33
C ASP A 173 -6.43 5.67 -1.11
N TYR A 174 -5.91 6.85 -1.46
CA TYR A 174 -5.34 7.11 -2.78
C TYR A 174 -3.90 6.62 -2.85
N MET A 175 -3.57 5.87 -3.89
CA MET A 175 -2.35 5.10 -3.98
C MET A 175 -1.40 5.67 -5.03
N ARG A 176 -0.11 5.72 -4.70
CA ARG A 176 0.98 6.10 -5.60
C ARG A 176 2.05 5.02 -5.65
N GLN A 177 2.76 4.93 -6.77
CA GLN A 177 3.90 4.04 -6.90
C GLN A 177 5.14 4.64 -6.23
N VAL A 178 5.86 3.83 -5.46
CA VAL A 178 7.20 4.17 -4.97
C VAL A 178 8.25 3.46 -5.81
N ALA A 179 8.06 2.16 -6.04
CA ALA A 179 8.93 1.31 -6.83
C ALA A 179 8.17 0.05 -7.28
N THR A 180 8.85 -0.89 -7.92
CA THR A 180 8.27 -2.20 -8.24
C THR A 180 7.82 -2.90 -6.96
N ASN A 181 6.55 -3.28 -6.91
CA ASN A 181 5.92 -3.95 -5.76
C ASN A 181 5.95 -3.13 -4.44
N VAL A 182 6.18 -1.82 -4.51
CA VAL A 182 6.15 -0.90 -3.35
C VAL A 182 5.26 0.30 -3.66
N TYR A 183 4.25 0.51 -2.82
CA TYR A 183 3.20 1.50 -3.00
C TYR A 183 3.01 2.33 -1.74
N ILE A 184 2.49 3.55 -1.88
CA ILE A 184 2.22 4.43 -0.75
C ILE A 184 0.82 5.03 -0.87
N GLY A 185 0.09 5.05 0.24
CA GLY A 185 -1.28 5.50 0.32
C GLY A 185 -1.46 6.72 1.21
N ALA A 186 -2.44 7.56 0.87
CA ALA A 186 -2.94 8.65 1.72
C ALA A 186 -4.44 8.48 1.97
N ALA A 187 -4.85 8.56 3.23
CA ALA A 187 -6.25 8.38 3.62
C ALA A 187 -7.05 9.67 3.46
N TYR A 188 -8.22 9.55 2.84
CA TYR A 188 -9.22 10.60 2.70
C TYR A 188 -10.54 10.10 3.28
N LYS A 189 -11.20 10.94 4.08
CA LYS A 189 -12.53 10.63 4.64
C LYS A 189 -13.51 11.70 4.21
N ARG A 190 -14.61 11.30 3.56
CA ARG A 190 -15.60 12.24 2.98
C ARG A 190 -14.94 13.32 2.10
N GLY A 191 -13.98 12.91 1.28
CA GLY A 191 -13.23 13.80 0.37
C GLY A 191 -12.18 14.69 1.04
N LYS A 192 -11.99 14.62 2.35
CA LYS A 192 -10.98 15.41 3.08
C LYS A 192 -9.77 14.56 3.42
N GLY A 193 -8.57 15.02 3.06
CA GLY A 193 -7.32 14.37 3.45
C GLY A 193 -7.19 14.32 4.97
N GLN A 194 -6.79 13.16 5.51
CA GLN A 194 -6.72 12.91 6.95
C GLN A 194 -5.32 13.16 7.54
N ASN A 195 -4.33 13.55 6.72
CA ASN A 195 -2.91 13.60 7.10
C ASN A 195 -2.41 12.25 7.67
N GLN A 196 -2.95 11.16 7.16
CA GLN A 196 -2.57 9.79 7.52
C GLN A 196 -2.07 9.09 6.27
N TYR A 197 -0.87 8.52 6.37
CA TYR A 197 -0.17 7.91 5.25
C TYR A 197 0.31 6.52 5.64
N PHE A 198 0.48 5.67 4.65
CA PHE A 198 1.06 4.34 4.87
C PHE A 198 1.81 3.87 3.63
N ILE A 199 2.86 3.10 3.83
CA ILE A 199 3.59 2.40 2.77
C ILE A 199 3.22 0.91 2.80
N LEU A 200 3.20 0.28 1.63
CA LEU A 200 2.97 -1.13 1.39
C LEU A 200 4.12 -1.70 0.55
N ALA A 201 4.62 -2.89 0.89
CA ALA A 201 5.55 -3.66 0.07
C ALA A 201 5.07 -5.11 -0.05
N ARG A 202 5.02 -5.63 -1.27
CA ARG A 202 4.57 -7.00 -1.55
C ARG A 202 5.54 -8.01 -0.95
N GLN A 203 5.02 -9.07 -0.33
CA GLN A 203 5.81 -10.24 0.03
C GLN A 203 6.05 -11.12 -1.20
N GLY A 204 7.31 -11.47 -1.46
CA GLY A 204 7.70 -12.26 -2.63
C GLY A 204 7.56 -11.50 -3.95
N ASP A 205 7.85 -12.20 -5.05
CA ASP A 205 7.68 -11.69 -6.42
C ASP A 205 6.26 -11.89 -6.96
#